data_AF-A0A3S0FRI1-F1
#
_entry.id   AF-A0A3S0FRI1-F1
#
_cell.length_a   1.000
_cell.length_b   1.000
_cell.length_c   1.000
_cell.angle_alpha   90.00
_cell.angle_beta   90.00
_cell.angle_gamma   90.00
#
_symmetry.space_group_name_H-M   'P 1'
#
loop_
_entity.id
_entity.type
_entity.pdbx_description
1 polymer ?
#
loop_
_entity_poly.entity_id
_entity_poly.type
_entity_poly.pdbx_seq_one_letter_code
_entity_poly.pdbx_strand_id
1 'polypeptide(L)'
;MQRRKVAAAAAGGMSHDAIALALGITRPTLVKYFDAELTTGAAQKRMEALDALFAAAKKGNVSAIKTVLLVSGAVEPPTAPGAGASTEGEKPEATPAPSSRLGKKEAQQIAARSAQDGTEWADLLPPAGRVQ
;
A
#
# COMPACT_ATOMS: atom_id res chain seq x y z
N MET A 1 -11.37 14.80 -20.78
CA MET A 1 -11.69 13.93 -19.61
C MET A 1 -10.69 12.80 -19.40
N GLN A 2 -10.31 12.04 -20.43
CA GLN A 2 -9.49 10.82 -20.28
C GLN A 2 -8.05 11.10 -19.79
N ARG A 3 -7.37 12.12 -20.32
CA ARG A 3 -6.00 12.52 -19.92
C ARG A 3 -5.85 12.80 -18.43
N ARG A 4 -6.75 13.62 -17.87
CA ARG A 4 -6.80 13.90 -16.41
C ARG A 4 -6.93 12.63 -15.56
N LYS A 5 -7.68 11.63 -16.02
CA LYS A 5 -7.83 10.35 -15.31
C LYS A 5 -6.52 9.55 -15.32
N VAL A 6 -5.79 9.55 -16.46
CA VAL A 6 -4.47 8.90 -16.57
C VAL A 6 -3.47 9.53 -15.61
N ALA A 7 -3.36 10.86 -15.62
CA ALA A 7 -2.47 11.58 -14.71
C ALA A 7 -2.81 11.32 -13.23
N ALA A 8 -4.09 11.30 -12.87
CA ALA A 8 -4.52 10.99 -11.51
C ALA A 8 -4.23 9.54 -11.09
N ALA A 9 -4.47 8.57 -11.97
CA ALA A 9 -4.18 7.16 -11.70
C ALA A 9 -2.68 6.91 -11.56
N ALA A 10 -1.88 7.50 -12.45
CA ALA A 10 -0.42 7.46 -12.37
C ALA A 10 0.07 8.13 -11.08
N ALA A 11 -0.46 9.31 -10.72
CA ALA A 11 -0.13 9.99 -9.47
C ALA A 11 -0.42 9.14 -8.23
N GLY A 12 -1.54 8.41 -8.23
CA GLY A 12 -1.92 7.47 -7.18
C GLY A 12 -1.07 6.20 -7.10
N GLY A 13 -0.10 6.00 -8.00
CA GLY A 13 0.80 4.85 -7.99
C GLY A 13 0.29 3.63 -8.76
N MET A 14 -0.73 3.77 -9.60
CA MET A 14 -1.21 2.67 -10.45
C MET A 14 -0.18 2.33 -11.53
N SER A 15 0.06 1.04 -11.78
CA SER A 15 0.97 0.59 -12.84
C SER A 15 0.42 0.92 -14.22
N HIS A 16 1.31 1.10 -15.21
CA HIS A 16 0.88 1.40 -16.58
C HIS A 16 -0.01 0.30 -17.17
N ASP A 17 0.21 -0.96 -16.79
CA ASP A 17 -0.61 -2.09 -17.24
C ASP A 17 -2.02 -2.04 -16.64
N ALA A 18 -2.13 -1.72 -15.35
CA ALA A 18 -3.43 -1.54 -14.70
C ALA A 18 -4.21 -0.34 -15.27
N ILE A 19 -3.51 0.76 -15.57
CA ILE A 19 -4.11 1.93 -16.23
C ILE A 19 -4.59 1.56 -17.65
N ALA A 20 -3.78 0.83 -18.41
CA ALA A 20 -4.12 0.39 -19.76
C ALA A 20 -5.35 -0.54 -19.75
N LEU A 21 -5.38 -1.52 -18.84
CA LEU A 21 -6.52 -2.40 -18.61
C LEU A 21 -7.79 -1.63 -18.23
N ALA A 22 -7.69 -0.66 -17.30
CA ALA A 22 -8.82 0.17 -16.89
C ALA A 22 -9.40 1.03 -18.03
N LEU A 23 -8.58 1.36 -19.04
CA LEU A 23 -8.99 2.11 -20.23
C LEU A 23 -9.37 1.22 -21.41
N GLY A 24 -9.17 -0.10 -21.31
CA GLY A 24 -9.41 -1.04 -22.41
C GLY A 24 -8.42 -0.88 -23.58
N ILE A 25 -7.20 -0.39 -23.33
CA ILE A 25 -6.17 -0.21 -24.35
C ILE A 25 -4.93 -1.03 -24.03
N THR A 26 -4.03 -1.18 -25.00
CA THR A 26 -2.73 -1.83 -24.78
C THR A 26 -1.73 -0.84 -24.15
N ARG A 27 -0.77 -1.37 -23.38
CA ARG A 27 0.33 -0.60 -22.79
C ARG A 27 1.09 0.29 -23.79
N PRO A 28 1.53 -0.20 -24.98
CA PRO A 28 2.24 0.67 -25.93
C PRO A 28 1.38 1.81 -26.45
N THR A 29 0.05 1.62 -26.61
CA THR A 29 -0.88 2.70 -26.93
C THR A 29 -0.93 3.73 -25.81
N LEU A 30 -0.99 3.30 -24.54
CA LEU A 30 -0.98 4.21 -23.41
C LEU A 30 0.27 5.09 -23.40
N VAL A 31 1.45 4.49 -23.52
CA VAL A 31 2.73 5.23 -23.51
C VAL A 31 2.80 6.20 -24.70
N LYS A 32 2.43 5.77 -25.90
CA LYS A 32 2.51 6.60 -27.11
C LYS A 32 1.65 7.87 -27.04
N TYR A 33 0.44 7.79 -26.48
CA TYR A 33 -0.53 8.89 -26.52
C TYR A 33 -0.62 9.68 -25.19
N PHE A 34 -0.14 9.11 -24.08
CA PHE A 34 -0.30 9.68 -22.74
C PHE A 34 1.02 9.82 -21.98
N ASP A 35 2.17 9.79 -22.65
CA ASP A 35 3.50 9.93 -22.01
C ASP A 35 3.60 11.15 -21.07
N ALA A 36 3.15 12.32 -21.55
CA ALA A 36 3.15 13.55 -20.76
C ALA A 36 2.28 13.44 -19.49
N GLU A 37 1.18 12.69 -19.54
CA GLU A 37 0.30 12.51 -18.39
C GLU A 37 0.89 11.51 -17.38
N LEU A 38 1.64 10.51 -17.85
CA LEU A 38 2.33 9.53 -17.01
C LEU A 38 3.55 10.14 -16.29
N THR A 39 4.20 11.12 -16.91
CA THR A 39 5.40 11.78 -16.39
C THR A 39 5.04 13.07 -15.64
N THR A 40 4.96 14.19 -16.34
CA THR A 40 4.78 15.53 -15.76
C THR A 40 3.39 15.71 -15.18
N GLY A 41 2.34 15.18 -15.83
CA GLY A 41 0.97 15.23 -15.32
C GLY A 41 0.81 14.47 -14.00
N ALA A 42 1.43 13.30 -13.87
CA ALA A 42 1.43 12.53 -12.64
C ALA A 42 2.17 13.25 -11.51
N ALA A 43 3.33 13.87 -11.81
CA ALA A 43 4.08 14.66 -10.84
C ALA A 43 3.28 15.88 -10.36
N GLN A 44 2.66 16.63 -11.28
CA GLN A 44 1.78 17.76 -10.94
C GLN A 44 0.62 17.33 -10.05
N LYS A 45 -0.04 16.22 -10.38
CA LYS A 45 -1.15 15.70 -9.57
C LYS A 45 -0.73 15.22 -8.19
N ARG A 46 0.46 14.64 -8.06
CA ARG A 46 1.04 14.32 -6.74
C ARG A 46 1.32 15.57 -5.93
N MET A 47 1.85 16.61 -6.56
CA MET A 47 2.11 17.89 -5.89
C MET A 47 0.80 18.53 -5.40
N GLU A 48 -0.23 18.60 -6.25
CA GLU A 48 -1.56 19.09 -5.84
C GLU A 48 -2.14 18.30 -4.64
N ALA A 49 -1.97 16.97 -4.64
CA ALA A 49 -2.42 16.13 -3.55
C ALA A 49 -1.65 16.39 -2.25
N LEU A 50 -0.33 16.59 -2.34
CA LEU A 50 0.50 16.96 -1.20
C LEU A 50 0.11 18.34 -0.65
N ASP A 51 -0.12 19.34 -1.52
CA ASP A 51 -0.57 20.66 -1.09
C ASP A 51 -1.90 20.61 -0.33
N ALA A 52 -2.87 19.84 -0.84
CA ALA A 52 -4.13 19.61 -0.16
C ALA A 52 -3.93 18.89 1.19
N LEU A 53 -3.01 17.92 1.25
CA LEU A 53 -2.67 17.19 2.46
C LEU A 53 -2.05 18.11 3.52
N PHE A 54 -1.10 18.97 3.12
CA PHE A 54 -0.50 19.96 4.00
C PHE A 54 -1.52 21.00 4.48
N ALA A 55 -2.43 21.45 3.61
CA ALA A 55 -3.50 22.35 4.00
C ALA A 55 -4.44 21.70 5.03
N ALA A 56 -4.77 20.41 4.87
CA ALA A 56 -5.55 19.66 5.84
C ALA A 56 -4.80 19.45 7.17
N ALA A 57 -3.51 19.18 7.11
CA ALA A 57 -2.66 19.05 8.29
C ALA A 57 -2.58 20.36 9.08
N LYS A 58 -2.43 21.51 8.40
CA LYS A 58 -2.44 22.85 9.01
C LYS A 58 -3.76 23.17 9.73
N LYS A 59 -4.89 22.63 9.23
CA LYS A 59 -6.21 22.76 9.87
C LYS A 59 -6.39 21.86 11.10
N GLY A 60 -5.40 21.05 11.46
CA GLY A 60 -5.43 20.16 12.63
C GLY A 60 -5.97 18.75 12.35
N ASN A 61 -6.07 18.32 11.09
CA ASN A 61 -6.42 16.94 10.80
C ASN A 61 -5.27 16.00 11.21
N VAL A 62 -5.44 15.30 12.32
CA VAL A 62 -4.45 14.38 12.91
C VAL A 62 -4.04 13.27 11.92
N SER A 63 -4.97 12.79 11.09
CA SER A 63 -4.63 11.78 10.07
C SER A 63 -3.72 12.37 8.99
N ALA A 64 -3.99 13.60 8.55
CA ALA A 64 -3.15 14.29 7.56
C ALA A 64 -1.75 14.61 8.13
N ILE A 65 -1.68 15.01 9.41
CA ILE A 65 -0.40 15.24 10.11
C ILE A 65 0.43 13.96 10.16
N LYS A 66 -0.19 12.83 10.53
CA LYS A 66 0.50 11.52 10.56
C LYS A 66 1.03 11.13 9.18
N THR A 67 0.23 11.32 8.12
CA THR A 67 0.68 11.01 6.76
C THR A 67 1.80 11.93 6.30
N VAL A 68 1.76 13.23 6.64
CA VAL A 68 2.84 14.17 6.33
C VAL A 68 4.13 13.74 7.02
N LEU A 69 4.09 13.40 8.31
CA LEU A 69 5.26 12.95 9.07
C LEU A 69 5.87 11.66 8.47
N LEU A 70 5.02 10.73 8.04
CA LEU A 70 5.46 9.50 7.38
C LEU A 70 6.17 9.78 6.05
N VAL A 71 5.63 10.70 5.24
CA VAL A 71 6.19 11.07 3.94
C VAL A 71 7.49 11.86 4.10
N SER A 72 7.57 12.77 5.07
CA SER A 72 8.77 13.59 5.32
C SER A 72 9.92 12.80 5.94
N GLY A 73 9.64 11.75 6.72
CA GLY A 73 10.67 10.90 7.32
C GLY A 73 11.45 10.04 6.32
N ALA A 74 10.97 9.92 5.08
CA ALA A 74 11.61 9.16 4.00
C ALA A 74 12.55 10.01 3.13
N VAL A 75 12.64 11.33 3.38
CA VAL A 75 13.46 12.25 2.56
C VAL A 75 14.72 12.58 3.32
N GLU A 76 15.83 11.91 2.99
CA GLU A 76 17.16 12.42 3.33
C GLU A 76 17.40 13.76 2.60
N PRO A 77 18.08 14.73 3.23
CA PRO A 77 18.38 16.00 2.60
C PRO A 77 19.19 15.78 1.31
N PRO A 78 18.97 16.57 0.24
CA PRO A 78 19.69 16.40 -1.01
C PRO A 78 21.18 16.68 -0.78
N THR A 79 21.99 15.63 -0.73
CA THR A 79 23.43 15.73 -0.99
C THR A 79 23.61 16.23 -2.42
N ALA A 80 24.44 17.26 -2.57
CA ALA A 80 24.74 17.95 -3.82
C ALA A 80 25.19 17.00 -4.95
N PRO A 81 25.06 17.41 -6.24
CA PRO A 81 24.93 16.49 -7.36
C PRO A 81 26.28 16.00 -7.88
N GLY A 82 26.44 14.69 -8.01
CA GLY A 82 27.60 14.11 -8.68
C GLY A 82 27.79 12.62 -8.41
N ALA A 83 26.97 11.77 -9.02
CA ALA A 83 27.36 10.44 -9.48
C ALA A 83 26.15 9.80 -10.18
N GLY A 84 26.23 9.67 -11.50
CA GLY A 84 25.32 8.80 -12.21
C GLY A 84 25.53 7.36 -11.76
N ALA A 85 24.44 6.62 -11.66
CA ALA A 85 24.43 5.18 -11.81
C ALA A 85 23.06 4.77 -12.31
N SER A 86 22.97 4.59 -13.62
CA SER A 86 21.99 3.69 -14.22
C SER A 86 22.17 2.31 -13.59
N THR A 87 21.06 1.68 -13.21
CA THR A 87 21.02 0.22 -13.08
C THR A 87 19.59 -0.22 -13.30
N GLU A 88 19.29 -0.55 -14.55
CA GLU A 88 18.26 -1.52 -14.88
C GLU A 88 18.55 -2.85 -14.16
N GLY A 89 17.51 -3.39 -13.51
CA GLY A 89 17.20 -4.81 -13.53
C GLY A 89 17.98 -5.74 -12.60
N GLU A 90 17.46 -5.96 -11.40
CA GLU A 90 17.64 -7.24 -10.71
C GLU A 90 16.34 -7.74 -10.07
N LYS A 91 15.84 -8.82 -10.68
CA LYS A 91 14.93 -9.88 -10.22
C LYS A 91 14.57 -9.88 -8.71
N PRO A 92 13.27 -9.91 -8.33
CA PRO A 92 12.91 -10.10 -6.93
C PRO A 92 13.09 -11.56 -6.54
N GLU A 93 14.17 -11.84 -5.82
CA GLU A 93 14.34 -13.06 -5.03
C GLU A 93 13.55 -12.92 -3.72
N ALA A 94 12.84 -13.98 -3.39
CA ALA A 94 11.90 -14.04 -2.28
C ALA A 94 12.58 -13.90 -0.92
N THR A 95 11.99 -13.08 -0.05
CA THR A 95 12.17 -13.17 1.41
C THR A 95 10.87 -12.71 2.10
N PRO A 96 10.57 -13.28 3.28
CA PRO A 96 9.24 -13.81 3.59
C PRO A 96 8.21 -12.75 3.99
N ALA A 97 6.95 -13.15 3.80
CA ALA A 97 5.73 -12.39 4.05
C ALA A 97 5.74 -11.61 5.38
N PRO A 98 5.09 -10.42 5.41
CA PRO A 98 4.81 -9.75 6.68
C PRO A 98 3.95 -10.68 7.52
N SER A 99 4.51 -11.17 8.63
CA SER A 99 3.74 -11.88 9.64
C SER A 99 2.47 -11.10 9.91
N SER A 100 1.34 -11.74 9.62
CA SER A 100 0.03 -11.25 9.93
C SER A 100 0.07 -10.76 11.37
N ARG A 101 -0.04 -9.44 11.57
CA ARG A 101 -0.53 -8.90 12.82
C ARG A 101 -1.98 -9.37 12.90
N LEU A 102 -2.13 -10.62 13.29
CA LEU A 102 -3.38 -11.32 13.49
C LEU A 102 -4.22 -10.35 14.31
N GLY A 103 -5.36 -9.94 13.76
CA GLY A 103 -6.16 -8.90 14.38
C GLY A 103 -6.40 -9.29 15.83
N LYS A 104 -6.37 -8.35 16.77
CA LYS A 104 -6.55 -8.64 18.22
C LYS A 104 -7.72 -9.61 18.48
N LYS A 105 -8.73 -9.60 17.61
CA LYS A 105 -9.87 -10.52 17.57
C LYS A 105 -9.53 -11.98 17.29
N GLU A 106 -8.67 -12.26 16.31
CA GLU A 106 -8.26 -13.64 15.98
C GLU A 106 -7.33 -14.21 17.05
N ALA A 107 -6.42 -13.40 17.60
CA ALA A 107 -5.57 -13.82 18.73
C ALA A 107 -6.41 -14.19 19.97
N GLN A 108 -7.47 -13.42 20.26
CA GLN A 108 -8.40 -13.74 21.34
C GLN A 108 -9.21 -15.02 21.07
N GLN A 109 -9.64 -15.27 19.83
CA GLN A 109 -10.34 -16.51 19.50
C GLN A 109 -9.45 -17.74 19.63
N ILE A 110 -8.17 -17.63 19.26
CA ILE A 110 -7.22 -18.72 19.44
C ILE A 110 -6.98 -18.97 20.93
N ALA A 111 -6.76 -17.92 21.72
CA ALA A 111 -6.59 -18.03 23.17
C ALA A 111 -7.82 -18.64 23.87
N ALA A 112 -9.04 -18.30 23.42
CA ALA A 112 -10.26 -18.90 23.93
C ALA A 112 -10.38 -20.39 23.57
N ARG A 113 -9.93 -20.79 22.36
CA ARG A 113 -9.97 -22.19 21.92
C ARG A 113 -8.95 -23.08 22.60
N SER A 114 -7.84 -22.53 23.09
CA SER A 114 -6.83 -23.25 23.85
C SER A 114 -6.91 -22.99 25.36
N ALA A 115 -8.01 -22.40 25.85
CA ALA A 115 -8.12 -21.98 27.24
C ALA A 115 -8.27 -23.18 28.21
N GLN A 116 -8.82 -24.29 27.73
CA GLN A 116 -9.02 -25.50 28.54
C GLN A 116 -7.75 -26.35 28.70
N ASP A 117 -6.72 -26.15 27.85
CA ASP A 117 -5.53 -27.00 27.81
C ASP A 117 -4.72 -26.87 29.11
N GLY A 118 -4.53 -27.99 29.82
CA GLY A 118 -3.77 -28.03 31.08
C GLY A 118 -4.56 -27.63 32.33
N THR A 119 -5.89 -27.51 32.24
CA THR A 119 -6.77 -27.32 33.40
C THR A 119 -7.48 -28.62 33.78
N GLU A 120 -7.82 -28.79 35.06
CA GLU A 120 -8.62 -29.91 35.60
C GLU A 120 -9.99 -30.09 34.90
N TRP A 121 -10.42 -29.09 34.13
CA TRP A 121 -11.68 -29.08 33.37
C TRP A 121 -11.57 -29.72 31.99
N ALA A 122 -10.35 -29.98 31.49
CA ALA A 122 -10.11 -30.55 30.16
C ALA A 122 -10.72 -31.96 30.01
N ASP A 123 -10.73 -32.74 31.10
CA ASP A 123 -11.13 -34.16 31.09
C ASP A 123 -12.60 -34.39 31.49
N LEU A 124 -13.37 -33.32 31.74
CA LEU A 124 -14.75 -33.41 32.22
C LEU A 124 -15.80 -33.52 31.10
N LEU A 125 -15.42 -33.31 29.83
CA LEU A 125 -16.32 -33.44 28.69
C LEU A 125 -16.08 -34.77 27.97
N PRO A 126 -17.11 -35.64 27.82
CA PRO A 126 -16.95 -36.85 27.03
C PRO A 126 -16.66 -36.48 25.57
N PRO A 127 -15.80 -37.26 24.85
CA PRO A 127 -15.52 -36.98 23.44
C PRO A 127 -16.85 -36.99 22.69
N ALA A 128 -17.08 -35.98 21.84
CA ALA A 128 -18.31 -35.81 21.08
C ALA A 128 -18.58 -37.06 20.21
N GLY A 129 -19.29 -38.02 20.82
CA GLY A 129 -19.70 -39.27 20.21
C GLY A 129 -20.79 -38.97 19.21
N ARG A 130 -20.56 -39.41 17.97
CA ARG A 130 -21.52 -39.39 16.87
C ARG A 130 -22.80 -40.09 17.34
N VAL A 131 -23.86 -39.32 17.57
CA VAL A 131 -25.19 -39.86 17.82
C VAL A 131 -25.67 -40.45 16.50
N GLN A 132 -25.85 -41.78 16.45
CA GLN A 132 -26.61 -42.45 15.38
C GLN A 132 -28.10 -42.22 15.60
#